data_AF-A0A3D9F4W7-F1
#
_entry.id   AF-A0A3D9F4W7-F1
#
_cell.length_a   1.000
_cell.length_b   1.000
_cell.length_c   1.000
_cell.angle_alpha   90.00
_cell.angle_beta   90.00
_cell.angle_gamma   90.00
#
_symmetry.space_group_name_H-M   'P 1'
#
loop_
_entity.id
_entity.type
_entity.pdbx_description
1 polymer ?
#
loop_
_entity_poly.entity_id
_entity_poly.type
_entity_poly.pdbx_seq_one_letter_code
_entity_poly.pdbx_strand_id
1 'polypeptide(L)'
;MVRIRGTIGSQPVDLTVELEEADWQRLAAALRPTEAPLPAAAVSAAPSGPKSGGDMLWDQVVKLLSSAGRLSGPDILVALEKLTGNLGVAKQLLVRLRHSPQVRMERVGEAQFYIWQG
;
A
#
# COMPACT_ATOMS: atom_id res chain seq x y z
N MET A 1 2.45 5.49 -24.28
CA MET A 1 1.49 4.44 -23.90
C MET A 1 2.26 3.27 -23.29
N VAL A 2 1.91 2.82 -22.07
CA VAL A 2 2.54 1.65 -21.40
C VAL A 2 1.59 0.46 -21.46
N ARG A 3 2.13 -0.75 -21.65
CA ARG A 3 1.39 -1.99 -21.45
C ARG A 3 1.97 -2.79 -20.29
N ILE A 4 1.09 -3.18 -19.37
CA ILE A 4 1.42 -3.98 -18.20
C ILE A 4 0.66 -5.28 -18.32
N ARG A 5 1.38 -6.40 -18.19
CA ARG A 5 0.79 -7.74 -18.21
C ARG A 5 0.90 -8.33 -16.81
N GLY A 6 -0.18 -8.86 -16.29
CA GLY A 6 -0.24 -9.47 -14.97
C GLY A 6 -1.27 -10.60 -14.91
N THR A 7 -1.42 -11.19 -13.73
CA THR A 7 -2.41 -12.23 -13.47
C THR A 7 -3.25 -11.87 -12.25
N ILE A 8 -4.54 -12.19 -12.29
CA ILE A 8 -5.43 -12.14 -11.12
C ILE A 8 -5.86 -13.56 -10.84
N GLY A 9 -5.29 -14.16 -9.77
CA GLY A 9 -5.38 -15.60 -9.55
C GLY A 9 -4.69 -16.36 -10.68
N SER A 10 -5.45 -17.20 -11.39
CA SER A 10 -4.97 -17.95 -12.57
C SER A 10 -5.26 -17.27 -13.91
N GLN A 11 -5.97 -16.14 -13.93
CA GLN A 11 -6.38 -15.51 -15.18
C GLN A 11 -5.37 -14.43 -15.62
N PRO A 12 -4.84 -14.49 -16.86
CA PRO A 12 -3.98 -13.43 -17.39
C PRO A 12 -4.80 -12.18 -17.75
N VAL A 13 -4.25 -11.02 -17.44
CA VAL A 13 -4.86 -9.70 -17.70
C VAL A 13 -3.81 -8.77 -18.33
N ASP A 14 -4.24 -8.03 -19.34
CA ASP A 14 -3.47 -6.95 -19.99
C ASP A 14 -4.08 -5.60 -19.60
N LEU A 15 -3.24 -4.69 -19.13
CA LEU A 15 -3.62 -3.33 -18.75
C LEU A 15 -2.86 -2.34 -19.63
N THR A 16 -3.62 -1.39 -20.18
CA THR A 16 -3.07 -0.24 -20.90
C THR A 16 -3.11 0.97 -19.98
N VAL A 17 -1.97 1.64 -19.82
CA VAL A 17 -1.85 2.85 -18.99
C VAL A 17 -1.42 4.02 -19.87
N GLU A 18 -2.19 5.10 -19.80
CA GLU A 18 -1.85 6.38 -20.39
C GLU A 18 -1.23 7.27 -19.33
N LEU A 19 -0.08 7.86 -19.65
CA LEU A 19 0.70 8.71 -18.77
C LEU A 19 0.99 10.01 -19.52
N GLU A 20 0.86 11.13 -18.83
CA GLU A 20 1.27 12.43 -19.35
C GLU A 20 2.79 12.60 -19.25
N GLU A 21 3.33 13.63 -19.92
CA GLU A 21 4.78 13.83 -20.01
C GLU A 21 5.46 13.97 -18.64
N ALA A 22 4.81 14.63 -17.69
CA ALA A 22 5.31 14.76 -16.32
C ALA A 22 5.44 13.40 -15.60
N ASP A 23 4.49 12.49 -15.82
CA ASP A 23 4.50 11.16 -15.22
C ASP A 23 5.52 10.24 -15.89
N TRP A 24 5.74 10.40 -17.19
CA TRP A 24 6.85 9.73 -17.90
C TRP A 24 8.21 10.12 -17.36
N GLN A 25 8.43 11.41 -17.08
CA GLN A 25 9.68 11.90 -16.49
C GLN A 25 9.92 11.33 -15.09
N ARG A 26 8.86 11.24 -14.27
CA ARG A 26 8.94 10.61 -12.94
C ARG A 26 9.26 9.13 -13.03
N LEU A 27 8.62 8.40 -13.94
CA LEU A 27 8.89 6.99 -14.17
C LEU A 27 10.35 6.76 -14.60
N ALA A 28 10.85 7.57 -15.54
CA ALA A 28 12.23 7.51 -15.99
C ALA A 28 13.23 7.82 -14.86
N ALA A 29 12.92 8.79 -13.99
CA ALA A 29 13.76 9.12 -12.85
C ALA A 29 13.82 7.97 -11.82
N ALA A 30 12.71 7.28 -11.57
CA ALA A 30 12.64 6.15 -10.65
C ALA A 30 13.37 4.89 -11.18
N LEU A 31 13.49 4.75 -12.51
CA LEU A 31 14.18 3.63 -13.17
C LEU A 31 15.68 3.86 -13.34
N ARG A 32 16.22 5.03 -12.99
CA ARG A 32 17.66 5.24 -13.02
C ARG A 32 18.33 4.27 -12.04
N PRO A 33 19.30 3.46 -12.50
CA PRO A 33 20.10 2.64 -11.61
C PRO A 33 20.77 3.57 -10.61
N THR A 34 20.41 3.47 -9.33
CA THR A 34 21.29 3.94 -8.27
C THR A 34 22.52 3.04 -8.34
N GLU A 35 23.61 3.57 -8.90
CA GLU A 35 24.94 3.01 -8.65
C GLU A 35 25.12 2.94 -7.14
N ALA A 36 25.01 1.72 -6.61
CA ALA A 36 25.31 1.43 -5.22
C ALA A 36 26.82 1.63 -5.00
N PRO A 37 27.25 2.49 -4.07
CA PRO A 37 28.64 2.47 -3.61
C PRO A 37 28.92 1.09 -2.98
N LEU A 38 30.05 0.49 -3.35
CA LEU A 38 30.52 -0.80 -2.85
C LEU A 38 30.51 -0.89 -1.32
N PRO A 39 30.27 -2.09 -0.73
CA PRO A 39 30.13 -2.25 0.71
C PRO A 39 31.50 -2.17 1.39
N ALA A 40 31.73 -1.11 2.16
CA ALA A 40 32.69 -1.13 3.26
C ALA A 40 31.96 -1.53 4.55
N ALA A 41 32.61 -2.41 5.31
CA ALA A 41 32.06 -3.17 6.42
C ALA A 41 31.47 -2.33 7.57
N ALA A 42 30.38 -2.87 8.12
CA ALA A 42 29.92 -2.85 9.51
C ALA A 42 29.99 -1.52 10.29
N VAL A 43 28.81 -0.96 10.61
CA VAL A 43 28.33 -0.81 12.00
C VAL A 43 26.84 -0.50 11.98
N SER A 44 26.10 -1.14 12.89
CA SER A 44 24.69 -0.95 13.17
C SER A 44 24.28 0.53 13.24
N ALA A 45 23.37 0.94 12.36
CA ALA A 45 22.50 2.08 12.60
C ALA A 45 21.16 1.81 11.91
N ALA A 46 20.10 1.78 12.71
CA ALA A 46 18.73 1.60 12.26
C ALA A 46 18.41 2.52 11.06
N PRO A 47 17.73 2.05 10.00
CA PRO A 47 17.37 2.92 8.92
C PRO A 47 16.16 3.75 9.36
N SER A 48 16.43 4.88 10.00
CA SER A 48 15.55 6.04 9.91
C SER A 48 15.73 6.65 8.52
N GLY A 49 15.23 5.96 7.50
CA GLY A 49 15.07 6.55 6.16
C GLY A 49 13.96 7.60 6.20
N PRO A 50 13.94 8.57 5.26
CA PRO A 50 12.85 9.52 5.16
C PRO A 50 11.55 8.73 5.01
N LYS A 51 10.65 8.81 6.01
CA LYS A 51 9.35 8.13 5.99
C LYS A 51 8.63 8.57 4.73
N SER A 52 8.66 7.72 3.71
CA SER A 52 7.94 7.92 2.46
C SER A 52 6.50 8.23 2.84
N GLY A 53 5.85 9.23 2.23
CA GLY A 53 4.52 9.69 2.67
C GLY A 53 3.48 8.56 2.79
N GLY A 54 3.67 7.48 2.02
CA GLY A 54 2.90 6.24 2.13
C GLY A 54 3.07 5.47 3.44
N ASP A 55 4.23 5.49 4.09
CA ASP A 55 4.43 4.89 5.42
C ASP A 55 3.82 5.74 6.52
N MET A 56 3.78 7.08 6.37
CA MET A 56 3.07 7.94 7.33
C MET A 56 1.55 7.74 7.24
N LEU A 57 1.01 7.51 6.05
CA LEU A 57 -0.38 7.12 5.86
C LEU A 57 -0.64 5.72 6.42
N TRP A 58 0.25 4.76 6.17
CA TRP A 58 0.14 3.40 6.70
C TRP A 58 0.09 3.38 8.24
N ASP A 59 0.96 4.13 8.90
CA ASP A 59 0.97 4.26 10.37
C ASP A 59 -0.37 4.78 10.91
N GLN A 60 -0.94 5.81 10.27
CA GLN A 60 -2.25 6.33 10.65
C GLN A 60 -3.38 5.32 10.46
N VAL A 61 -3.33 4.54 9.39
CA VAL A 61 -4.31 3.47 9.13
C VAL A 61 -4.23 2.38 10.18
N VAL A 62 -3.01 1.93 10.51
CA VAL A 62 -2.77 0.94 11.55
C VAL A 62 -3.24 1.45 12.91
N LYS A 63 -3.01 2.73 13.22
CA LYS A 63 -3.49 3.38 14.44
C LYS A 63 -5.02 3.48 14.49
N LEU A 64 -5.67 3.77 13.37
CA LEU A 64 -7.12 3.80 13.25
C LEU A 64 -7.72 2.41 13.48
N LEU A 65 -7.17 1.37 12.86
CA LEU A 65 -7.68 0.01 13.02
C LEU A 65 -7.40 -0.55 14.43
N SER A 66 -6.24 -0.27 15.00
CA SER A 66 -5.90 -0.71 16.36
C SER A 66 -6.74 -0.01 17.43
N SER A 67 -7.05 1.28 17.26
CA SER A 67 -7.96 2.00 18.18
C SER A 67 -9.41 1.56 18.06
N ALA A 68 -9.89 1.23 16.85
CA ALA A 68 -11.24 0.71 16.64
C ALA A 68 -11.39 -0.77 17.05
N GLY A 69 -10.30 -1.54 17.01
CA GLY A 69 -10.25 -2.98 17.31
C GLY A 69 -10.88 -3.85 16.22
N ARG A 70 -12.09 -3.50 15.76
CA ARG A 70 -12.82 -4.18 14.69
C ARG A 70 -13.59 -3.18 13.83
N LEU A 71 -13.44 -3.29 12.51
CA LEU A 71 -14.19 -2.50 11.53
C LEU A 71 -14.80 -3.35 10.43
N SER A 72 -15.94 -2.93 9.90
CA SER A 72 -16.53 -3.53 8.71
C SER A 72 -15.74 -3.12 7.46
N GLY A 73 -15.76 -3.95 6.42
CA GLY A 73 -15.14 -3.65 5.12
C GLY A 73 -15.58 -2.32 4.48
N PRO A 74 -16.88 -1.98 4.45
CA PRO A 74 -17.30 -0.66 3.97
C PRO A 74 -16.88 0.48 4.91
N ASP A 75 -16.97 0.32 6.23
CA ASP A 75 -16.57 1.37 7.19
C ASP A 75 -15.08 1.68 7.09
N ILE A 76 -14.22 0.65 7.04
CA ILE A 76 -12.78 0.86 6.94
C ILE A 76 -12.43 1.55 5.62
N LEU A 77 -13.09 1.21 4.52
CA LEU A 77 -12.85 1.85 3.23
C LEU A 77 -13.24 3.34 3.26
N VAL A 78 -14.38 3.68 3.85
CA VAL A 78 -14.81 5.09 4.01
C VAL A 78 -13.85 5.85 4.92
N ALA A 79 -13.36 5.24 6.00
CA ALA A 79 -12.38 5.84 6.88
C ALA A 79 -11.04 6.10 6.17
N LEU A 80 -10.58 5.14 5.35
CA LEU A 80 -9.37 5.27 4.55
C LEU A 80 -9.49 6.35 3.47
N GLU A 81 -10.65 6.46 2.82
CA GLU A 81 -10.91 7.51 1.83
C GLU A 81 -10.88 8.89 2.47
N LYS A 82 -11.51 9.07 3.64
CA LYS A 82 -11.46 10.34 4.39
C LYS A 82 -10.05 10.71 4.82
N LEU A 83 -9.22 9.73 5.16
CA LEU A 83 -7.85 9.94 5.64
C LEU A 83 -6.88 10.25 4.49
N THR A 84 -7.11 9.67 3.31
CA THR A 84 -6.23 9.83 2.15
C THR A 84 -6.69 10.90 1.16
N GLY A 85 -7.98 11.28 1.21
CA GLY A 85 -8.63 12.13 0.21
C GLY A 85 -8.68 11.50 -1.20
N ASN A 86 -8.32 10.23 -1.34
CA ASN A 86 -8.21 9.56 -2.62
C ASN A 86 -8.60 8.08 -2.53
N LEU A 87 -9.68 7.71 -3.22
CA LEU A 87 -10.21 6.35 -3.24
C LEU A 87 -9.20 5.31 -3.76
N GLY A 88 -8.32 5.67 -4.70
CA GLY A 88 -7.28 4.78 -5.22
C GLY A 88 -6.25 4.41 -4.16
N VAL A 89 -5.77 5.41 -3.40
CA VAL A 89 -4.83 5.21 -2.30
C VAL A 89 -5.49 4.44 -1.15
N ALA A 90 -6.75 4.74 -0.84
CA ALA A 90 -7.54 4.01 0.15
C ALA A 90 -7.65 2.52 -0.18
N LYS A 91 -7.93 2.15 -1.43
CA LYS A 91 -7.98 0.76 -1.88
C LYS A 91 -6.63 0.05 -1.77
N GLN A 92 -5.53 0.72 -2.12
CA GLN A 92 -4.18 0.16 -1.96
C GLN A 92 -3.86 -0.13 -0.49
N LEU A 93 -4.19 0.79 0.42
CA LEU A 93 -4.01 0.61 1.86
C LEU A 93 -4.89 -0.53 2.40
N LEU A 94 -6.12 -0.67 1.90
CA LEU A 94 -7.02 -1.76 2.26
C LEU A 94 -6.48 -3.12 1.83
N VAL A 95 -5.91 -3.21 0.62
CA VAL A 95 -5.21 -4.43 0.18
C VAL A 95 -4.00 -4.71 1.07
N ARG A 96 -3.18 -3.69 1.37
CA ARG A 96 -2.01 -3.84 2.26
C ARG A 96 -2.43 -4.31 3.66
N LEU A 97 -3.54 -3.83 4.22
CA LEU A 97 -4.13 -4.30 5.48
C LEU A 97 -4.47 -5.79 5.44
N ARG A 98 -5.05 -6.28 4.34
CA ARG A 98 -5.38 -7.71 4.19
C ARG A 98 -4.17 -8.64 4.18
N HIS A 99 -3.00 -8.11 3.83
CA HIS A 99 -1.75 -8.87 3.79
C HIS A 99 -0.88 -8.62 5.02
N SER A 100 -1.31 -7.76 5.95
CA SER A 100 -0.59 -7.52 7.19
C SER A 100 -0.82 -8.66 8.18
N PRO A 101 0.23 -9.22 8.82
CA PRO A 101 0.08 -10.28 9.81
C PRO A 101 -0.67 -9.84 11.07
N GLN A 102 -0.75 -8.52 11.31
CA GLN A 102 -1.42 -7.95 12.48
C GLN A 102 -2.95 -7.78 12.28
N VAL A 103 -3.47 -8.19 11.12
CA VAL A 103 -4.89 -7.99 10.76
C VAL A 103 -5.51 -9.32 10.39
N ARG A 104 -6.53 -9.72 11.14
CA ARG A 104 -7.35 -10.89 10.82
C ARG A 104 -8.60 -10.45 10.10
N MET A 105 -8.86 -11.09 8.96
CA MET A 105 -10.14 -10.96 8.29
C MET A 105 -11.10 -12.03 8.76
N GLU A 106 -12.29 -11.61 9.16
CA GLU A 106 -13.40 -12.48 9.49
C GLU A 106 -14.56 -12.20 8.55
N ARG A 107 -15.19 -13.26 8.00
CA ARG A 107 -16.44 -13.13 7.26
C ARG A 107 -17.58 -13.59 8.16
N VAL A 108 -18.55 -12.72 8.37
CA VAL A 108 -19.79 -13.04 9.09
C VAL A 108 -20.94 -12.80 8.11
N GLY A 109 -21.53 -13.88 7.60
CA GLY A 109 -22.49 -13.81 6.51
C GLY A 109 -21.88 -13.22 5.25
N GLU A 110 -22.50 -12.19 4.69
CA GLU A 110 -22.00 -11.47 3.51
C GLU A 110 -21.04 -10.31 3.86
N ALA A 111 -20.86 -10.00 5.15
CA ALA A 111 -20.01 -8.91 5.60
C ALA A 111 -18.59 -9.38 5.92
N GLN A 112 -17.61 -8.58 5.50
CA GLN A 112 -16.20 -8.76 5.87
C GLN A 112 -15.83 -7.80 7.01
N PHE A 113 -15.12 -8.32 8.00
CA PHE A 113 -14.61 -7.58 9.14
C PHE A 113 -13.08 -7.64 9.17
N TYR A 114 -12.49 -6.51 9.52
CA TYR A 114 -11.06 -6.35 9.77
C TYR A 114 -10.88 -6.25 11.28
N ILE A 115 -10.14 -7.19 11.86
CA ILE A 115 -9.88 -7.27 13.29
C ILE A 115 -8.38 -7.07 13.53
N TRP A 116 -8.04 -6.13 14.39
CA TRP A 116 -6.66 -5.92 14.81
C TRP A 116 -6.20 -7.03 15.77
N GLN A 117 -4.99 -7.58 15.55
CA GLN A 117 -4.45 -8.67 16.36
C GLN A 117 -3.21 -8.30 17.19
N GLY A 118 -2.55 -7.18 16.90
CA GLY A 118 -1.35 -6.73 17.64
C GLY A 118 -0.07 -7.36 17.11
#